data_AF-A0A0D5ZCB1-F1
#
_entry.id   AF-A0A0D5ZCB1-F1
#
_cell.length_a   1.000
_cell.length_b   1.000
_cell.length_c   1.000
_cell.angle_alpha   90.00
_cell.angle_beta   90.00
_cell.angle_gamma   90.00
#
_symmetry.space_group_name_H-M   'P 1'
#
loop_
_entity.id
_entity.type
_entity.pdbx_description
1 polymer ?
#
loop_
_entity_poly.entity_id
_entity_poly.type
_entity_poly.pdbx_seq_one_letter_code
_entity_poly.pdbx_strand_id
1 'polypeptide(L)' 'MQPTCWTRWSVYEYMKHRFVCTGEVPDERELLEELPDIDKSELIEGMAEFRLILGDWPIAGSDKPCEVR' A
#
# COMPACT_ATOMS: atom_id res chain seq x y z
N MET A 1 26.36 9.95 2.37
CA MET A 1 24.96 9.55 2.19
C MET A 1 24.79 8.23 2.93
N GLN A 2 24.12 8.22 4.07
CA GLN A 2 23.75 6.96 4.72
C GLN A 2 22.66 6.35 3.84
N PRO A 3 22.82 5.13 3.29
CA PRO A 3 21.71 4.47 2.62
C PRO A 3 20.65 4.24 3.69
N THR A 4 19.46 4.74 3.45
CA THR A 4 18.35 4.55 4.37
C THR A 4 17.93 3.10 4.28
N CYS A 5 17.64 2.49 5.43
CA CYS A 5 17.30 1.06 5.48
C CYS A 5 15.89 0.77 4.95
N TRP A 6 15.14 1.81 4.56
CA TRP A 6 13.79 1.69 4.04
C TRP A 6 13.85 1.18 2.61
N THR A 7 13.22 0.04 2.41
CA THR A 7 13.11 -0.59 1.11
C THR A 7 11.65 -0.67 0.71
N ARG A 8 11.39 -1.07 -0.52
CA ARG A 8 10.08 -1.44 -1.05
C ARG A 8 9.28 -2.35 -0.11
N TRP A 9 9.97 -3.25 0.61
CA TRP A 9 9.34 -4.13 1.60
C TRP A 9 8.76 -3.35 2.79
N SER A 10 9.49 -2.37 3.31
CA SER A 10 9.03 -1.50 4.40
C SER A 10 7.77 -0.73 4.02
N VAL A 11 7.69 -0.25 2.78
CA VAL A 11 6.52 0.43 2.21
C VAL A 11 5.34 -0.53 2.18
N TYR A 12 5.52 -1.73 1.63
CA TYR A 12 4.49 -2.74 1.55
C TYR A 12 3.94 -3.12 2.93
N GLU A 13 4.82 -3.36 3.91
CA GLU A 13 4.41 -3.72 5.27
C GLU A 13 3.61 -2.60 5.95
N TYR A 14 4.07 -1.35 5.80
CA TYR A 14 3.35 -0.20 6.33
C TYR A 14 1.96 -0.08 5.69
N MET A 15 1.88 -0.09 4.35
CA MET A 15 0.62 0.02 3.62
C MET A 15 -0.35 -1.10 3.98
N LYS A 16 0.14 -2.33 4.11
CA LYS A 16 -0.65 -3.49 4.53
C LYS A 16 -1.19 -3.29 5.95
N HIS A 17 -0.34 -2.92 6.89
CA HIS A 17 -0.77 -2.71 8.28
C HIS A 17 -1.81 -1.59 8.38
N ARG A 18 -1.54 -0.45 7.71
CA ARG A 18 -2.45 0.69 7.64
C ARG A 18 -3.80 0.29 7.07
N PHE A 19 -3.80 -0.37 5.92
CA PHE A 19 -5.02 -0.85 5.25
C PHE A 19 -5.80 -1.86 6.09
N VAL A 20 -5.14 -2.79 6.78
CA VAL A 20 -5.82 -3.73 7.68
C VAL A 20 -6.46 -3.02 8.88
N CYS A 21 -5.83 -1.96 9.39
CA CYS A 21 -6.33 -1.22 10.53
C CYS A 21 -7.44 -0.20 10.18
N THR A 22 -7.37 0.46 9.01
CA THR A 22 -8.30 1.54 8.64
C THR A 22 -9.22 1.20 7.48
N GLY A 23 -8.88 0.20 6.67
CA GLY A 23 -9.54 -0.07 5.39
C GLY A 23 -9.13 0.89 4.26
N GLU A 24 -8.18 1.79 4.52
CA GLU A 24 -7.77 2.85 3.59
C GLU A 24 -6.30 2.70 3.18
N VAL A 25 -6.00 3.06 1.93
CA VAL A 25 -4.64 3.03 1.39
C VAL A 25 -3.96 4.36 1.68
N PRO A 26 -2.83 4.39 2.40
CA PRO A 26 -2.13 5.65 2.70
C PRO A 26 -1.59 6.30 1.42
N ASP A 27 -1.53 7.64 1.44
CA ASP A 27 -0.96 8.42 0.34
C ASP A 27 0.56 8.62 0.49
N GLU A 28 1.19 9.13 -0.57
CA GLU A 28 2.65 9.31 -0.62
C GLU A 28 3.16 10.19 0.53
N ARG A 29 2.39 11.21 0.94
CA ARG A 29 2.82 12.13 2.01
C ARG A 29 2.86 11.42 3.35
N GLU A 30 1.83 10.65 3.67
CA GLU A 30 1.79 9.85 4.90
C GLU A 30 2.98 8.86 4.94
N LEU A 31 3.29 8.23 3.81
CA LEU A 31 4.43 7.32 3.71
C LEU A 31 5.78 8.04 3.88
N LEU A 32 5.93 9.27 3.37
CA LEU A 32 7.14 10.07 3.55
C LEU A 32 7.31 10.61 4.99
N GLU A 33 6.19 10.87 5.68
CA GLU A 33 6.20 11.25 7.09
C GLU A 33 6.65 10.07 7.98
N GLU A 34 6.21 8.85 7.64
CA GLU A 34 6.45 7.65 8.46
C GLU A 34 7.72 6.89 8.07
N LEU A 35 8.15 6.96 6.80
CA LEU A 35 9.39 6.40 6.27
C LEU A 35 10.31 7.55 5.84
N PRO A 36 10.85 8.33 6.79
CA PRO A 36 11.71 9.45 6.45
C PRO A 36 12.95 8.94 5.72
N ASP A 37 13.38 9.71 4.72
CA ASP A 37 14.57 9.46 3.91
C ASP A 37 14.51 8.20 3.01
N ILE A 38 13.34 7.59 2.80
CA ILE A 38 13.19 6.51 1.80
C ILE A 38 13.52 7.01 0.39
N ASP A 39 14.14 6.14 -0.43
CA ASP A 39 14.32 6.44 -1.85
C ASP A 39 12.96 6.53 -2.56
N LYS A 40 12.79 7.55 -3.39
CA LYS A 40 11.53 7.76 -4.13
C LYS A 40 11.17 6.59 -5.04
N SER A 41 12.17 5.90 -5.59
CA SER A 41 11.97 4.76 -6.48
C SER A 41 11.40 3.57 -5.69
N GLU A 42 12.02 3.25 -4.55
CA GLU A 42 11.54 2.21 -3.62
C GLU A 42 10.11 2.49 -3.12
N LEU A 43 9.82 3.77 -2.82
CA LEU A 43 8.49 4.21 -2.41
C LEU A 43 7.45 4.02 -3.52
N ILE A 44 7.70 4.56 -4.71
CA ILE A 44 6.77 4.51 -5.84
C ILE A 44 6.54 3.06 -6.27
N GLU A 45 7.59 2.26 -6.35
CA GLU A 45 7.49 0.85 -6.70
C GLU A 45 6.68 0.08 -5.65
N GLY A 46 6.92 0.30 -4.36
CA GLY A 46 6.18 -0.38 -3.28
C GLY A 46 4.69 -0.03 -3.28
N MET A 47 4.38 1.26 -3.51
CA MET A 47 3.00 1.72 -3.64
C MET A 47 2.31 1.12 -4.88
N ALA A 48 3.00 1.05 -6.01
CA ALA A 48 2.46 0.49 -7.24
C ALA A 48 2.18 -1.02 -7.07
N GLU A 49 3.13 -1.78 -6.51
CA GLU A 49 2.94 -3.21 -6.25
C GLU A 49 1.79 -3.46 -5.28
N PHE A 50 1.68 -2.69 -4.19
CA PHE A 50 0.60 -2.84 -3.23
C PHE A 50 -0.77 -2.57 -3.86
N ARG A 51 -0.88 -1.52 -4.68
CA ARG A 51 -2.14 -1.19 -5.39
C ARG A 51 -2.54 -2.25 -6.41
N LEU A 52 -1.57 -2.85 -7.10
CA LEU A 52 -1.82 -3.98 -8.00
C LEU A 52 -2.36 -5.18 -7.23
N ILE A 53 -1.74 -5.52 -6.09
CA ILE A 53 -2.20 -6.60 -5.21
C ILE A 53 -3.58 -6.31 -4.65
N LEU A 54 -3.88 -5.07 -4.23
CA LEU A 54 -5.21 -4.69 -3.75
C LEU A 54 -6.29 -4.76 -4.83
N GLY A 55 -5.97 -4.44 -6.08
CA GLY A 55 -6.90 -4.60 -7.21
C GLY A 55 -7.22 -6.07 -7.51
N ASP A 56 -6.29 -6.98 -7.22
CA ASP A 56 -6.46 -8.42 -7.33
C ASP A 56 -6.97 -9.07 -6.02
N TRP A 57 -6.84 -8.36 -4.89
CA TRP A 57 -7.26 -8.83 -3.59
C TRP A 57 -8.77 -9.06 -3.65
N PRO A 58 -9.26 -10.26 -3.29
CA PRO A 58 -10.68 -10.48 -3.13
C PRO A 58 -11.10 -9.65 -1.92
N ILE A 59 -11.47 -8.40 -2.18
CA ILE A 59 -12.16 -7.57 -1.21
C ILE A 59 -13.44 -8.35 -0.93
N ALA A 60 -13.45 -9.08 0.18
CA ALA A 60 -14.64 -9.70 0.74
C ALA A 60 -15.61 -8.56 1.04
N GLY A 61 -16.43 -8.20 0.04
CA GLY A 61 -17.19 -6.95 0.05
C GLY A 61 -17.51 -6.35 -1.31
N SER A 62 -17.14 -6.96 -2.46
CA SER A 62 -17.98 -6.75 -3.65
C SER A 62 -19.30 -7.50 -3.44
N ASP A 63 -20.25 -6.80 -2.82
CA ASP A 63 -21.67 -6.92 -3.15
C ASP A 63 -21.80 -6.75 -4.67
N LYS A 64 -21.57 -7.85 -5.39
CA LYS A 64 -22.22 -8.05 -6.68
C LYS A 64 -23.72 -8.03 -6.34
N PRO A 65 -24.54 -7.09 -6.83
CA PRO A 65 -25.96 -7.34 -6.82
C PRO A 65 -26.15 -8.63 -7.62
N CYS A 66 -26.64 -9.67 -6.95
CA CYS A 66 -27.07 -10.89 -7.60
C CYS A 66 -28.04 -10.49 -8.70
N GLU A 67 -27.61 -10.59 -9.96
CA GLU A 67 -28.52 -10.51 -11.10
C GLU A 67 -29.40 -11.76 -11.03
N VAL A 68 -30.60 -11.57 -10.48
CA VAL A 68 -31.68 -12.55 -10.52
C VAL A 68 -32.05 -12.72 -11.98
N ARG A 69 -31.77 -13.92 -12.50
CA ARG A 69 -32.33 -14.40 -13.75
C ARG A 69 -33.60 -15.19 -13.47
#